data_AF-A0A9D3RU34-F1
#
_entry.id   AF-A0A9D3RU34-F1
#
_cell.length_a   1.000
_cell.length_b   1.000
_cell.length_c   1.000
_cell.angle_alpha   90.00
_cell.angle_beta   90.00
_cell.angle_gamma   90.00
#
_symmetry.space_group_name_H-M   'P 1'
#
loop_
_entity.id
_entity.type
_entity.pdbx_description
1 polymer ?
#
loop_
_entity_poly.entity_id
_entity_poly.type
_entity_poly.pdbx_seq_one_letter_code
_entity_poly.pdbx_strand_id
1 'polypeptide(L)'
;MRQNRGITPHLGRRSTDFPPNPSPRVDRRLGHMEEERTFDSLMKQEFISVVVQDPQFHREDFWHAHCDYEIHLHTNSMCFRKKVSCVRRRYSEFVWLRQRLQHNAVLMDLPKLPPWNPFFSVRKPLQLKERIEGLQSFLEIVLQTPLLLSDSCLHLFLQSDLSVSKMEACASGRTRYSVAYAIQHSDCRRHASPSDHSDDESTTSSAGLDYSSEGGMRGSHTPNRQ
;
A
#
# COMPACT_ATOMS: atom_id res chain seq x y z
N MET A 1 -25.58 -92.19 -66.04
CA MET A 1 -26.43 -91.44 -65.09
C MET A 1 -25.64 -90.24 -64.60
N ARG A 2 -26.16 -89.03 -64.88
CA ARG A 2 -25.98 -87.71 -64.22
C ARG A 2 -24.57 -87.25 -63.81
N GLN A 3 -24.12 -86.00 -63.97
CA GLN A 3 -24.50 -84.73 -64.62
C GLN A 3 -23.28 -83.81 -64.30
N ASN A 4 -22.66 -83.14 -65.29
CA ASN A 4 -22.79 -81.70 -65.55
C ASN A 4 -22.40 -80.80 -64.35
N ARG A 5 -21.36 -79.95 -64.34
CA ARG A 5 -21.05 -78.71 -65.11
C ARG A 5 -19.79 -78.12 -64.40
N GLY A 6 -18.90 -77.27 -64.91
CA GLY A 6 -18.80 -76.45 -66.10
C GLY A 6 -17.91 -75.22 -65.77
N ILE A 7 -17.00 -74.89 -66.70
CA ILE A 7 -16.67 -73.53 -67.18
C ILE A 7 -15.72 -72.63 -66.31
N THR A 8 -14.49 -72.47 -66.84
CA THR A 8 -13.46 -71.37 -66.74
C THR A 8 -14.02 -69.98 -67.14
N PRO A 9 -13.38 -68.77 -67.05
CA PRO A 9 -11.94 -68.43 -67.17
C PRO A 9 -11.43 -67.10 -66.48
N HIS A 10 -10.17 -66.72 -66.82
CA HIS A 10 -9.57 -65.37 -66.98
C HIS A 10 -9.06 -64.48 -65.80
N LEU A 11 -7.72 -64.35 -65.78
CA LEU A 11 -6.84 -63.16 -65.83
C LEU A 11 -7.29 -61.81 -65.22
N GLY A 12 -6.45 -61.21 -64.37
CA GLY A 12 -6.48 -59.77 -64.07
C GLY A 12 -5.41 -59.29 -63.07
N ARG A 13 -4.42 -58.52 -63.56
CA ARG A 13 -3.52 -57.69 -62.74
C ARG A 13 -4.33 -56.62 -61.99
N ARG A 14 -3.92 -56.26 -60.77
CA ARG A 14 -4.10 -54.90 -60.24
C ARG A 14 -2.99 -54.51 -59.28
N SER A 15 -2.26 -53.48 -59.68
CA SER A 15 -1.53 -52.56 -58.80
C SER A 15 -2.49 -52.01 -57.75
N THR A 16 -2.05 -51.94 -56.50
CA THR A 16 -2.61 -51.01 -55.50
C THR A 16 -1.44 -50.32 -54.82
N ASP A 17 -1.59 -49.01 -54.72
CA ASP A 17 -0.60 -48.03 -54.33
C ASP A 17 -0.16 -48.20 -52.87
N PHE A 18 1.14 -48.03 -52.62
CA PHE A 18 1.64 -47.73 -51.28
C PHE A 18 1.20 -46.31 -50.90
N PRO A 19 0.63 -46.06 -49.70
CA PRO A 19 0.41 -44.71 -49.23
C PRO A 19 1.75 -44.03 -48.93
N PRO A 20 1.90 -42.71 -49.16
CA PRO A 20 3.10 -42.01 -48.78
C PRO A 20 3.18 -41.91 -47.25
N ASN A 21 4.37 -42.21 -46.73
CA ASN A 21 4.79 -41.98 -45.36
C ASN A 21 4.54 -40.51 -44.94
N PRO A 22 3.83 -40.22 -43.85
CA PRO A 22 3.72 -38.86 -43.35
C PRO A 22 5.06 -38.44 -42.71
N SER A 23 5.74 -37.48 -43.34
CA SER A 23 6.86 -36.76 -42.72
C SER A 23 6.43 -36.24 -41.34
N PRO A 24 7.29 -36.29 -40.32
CA PRO A 24 6.99 -35.70 -39.02
C PRO A 24 6.88 -34.19 -39.22
N ARG A 25 5.64 -33.69 -39.23
CA ARG A 25 5.38 -32.26 -39.09
C ARG A 25 5.87 -31.89 -37.69
N VAL A 26 7.01 -31.21 -37.62
CA VAL A 26 7.44 -30.53 -36.41
C VAL A 26 6.32 -29.56 -36.07
N ASP A 27 5.55 -29.89 -35.04
CA ASP A 27 4.40 -29.11 -34.61
C ASP A 27 4.90 -27.81 -33.98
N ARG A 28 5.05 -26.76 -34.81
CA ARG A 28 5.48 -25.42 -34.37
C ARG A 28 4.52 -24.78 -33.35
N ARG A 29 3.36 -25.39 -33.07
CA ARG A 29 2.40 -24.90 -32.08
C ARG A 29 2.72 -25.28 -30.64
N LEU A 30 3.63 -26.25 -30.40
CA LEU A 30 3.96 -26.62 -29.02
C LEU A 30 4.97 -25.66 -28.37
N GLY A 31 5.90 -25.08 -29.16
CA GLY A 31 6.89 -24.12 -28.63
C GLY A 31 6.34 -22.73 -28.35
N HIS A 32 5.29 -22.30 -29.05
CA HIS A 32 4.73 -20.93 -28.90
C HIS A 32 3.78 -20.79 -27.70
N MET A 33 3.35 -21.91 -27.11
CA MET A 33 2.44 -21.93 -25.95
C MET A 33 3.21 -22.04 -24.62
N GLU A 34 4.51 -22.37 -24.65
CA GLU A 34 5.39 -22.41 -23.48
C GLU A 34 6.06 -21.04 -23.22
N GLU A 35 6.41 -20.27 -24.26
CA GLU A 35 6.99 -18.92 -24.12
C GLU A 35 6.00 -17.85 -23.66
N GLU A 36 4.73 -17.90 -24.08
CA GLU A 36 3.71 -16.95 -23.58
C GLU A 36 3.34 -17.21 -22.11
N ARG A 37 3.34 -18.49 -21.68
CA ARG A 37 3.07 -18.86 -20.29
C ARG A 37 4.19 -18.42 -19.34
N THR A 38 5.44 -18.44 -19.79
CA THR A 38 6.57 -17.98 -18.98
C THR A 38 6.57 -16.46 -18.85
N PHE A 39 6.18 -15.70 -19.87
CA PHE A 39 6.04 -14.24 -19.79
C PHE A 39 4.91 -13.81 -18.84
N ASP A 40 3.74 -14.45 -18.93
CA ASP A 40 2.63 -14.23 -18.00
C ASP A 40 2.99 -14.66 -16.56
N SER A 41 3.83 -15.69 -16.42
CA SER A 41 4.36 -16.15 -15.13
C SER A 41 5.41 -15.20 -14.55
N LEU A 42 6.24 -14.57 -15.39
CA LEU A 42 7.21 -13.55 -14.98
C LEU A 42 6.51 -12.26 -14.52
N MET A 43 5.43 -11.87 -15.22
CA MET A 43 4.58 -10.73 -14.82
C MET A 43 3.74 -11.01 -13.55
N LYS A 44 3.67 -12.26 -13.11
CA LYS A 44 3.02 -12.69 -11.85
C LYS A 44 3.95 -12.76 -10.65
N GLN A 45 5.27 -12.55 -10.82
CA GLN A 45 6.17 -12.60 -9.68
C GLN A 45 5.86 -11.44 -8.71
N GLU A 46 5.56 -11.79 -7.47
CA GLU A 46 5.28 -10.81 -6.43
C GLU A 46 6.55 -10.00 -6.09
N PHE A 47 6.42 -8.68 -6.01
CA PHE A 47 7.50 -7.77 -5.66
C PHE A 47 7.01 -6.72 -4.67
N ILE A 48 7.90 -6.31 -3.78
CA ILE A 48 7.73 -5.14 -2.91
C ILE A 48 9.00 -4.29 -3.07
N SER A 49 8.86 -3.13 -3.69
CA SER A 49 9.93 -2.15 -3.86
C SER A 49 9.67 -0.98 -2.91
N VAL A 50 10.72 -0.58 -2.19
CA VAL A 50 10.68 0.56 -1.27
C VAL A 50 11.91 1.43 -1.50
N VAL A 51 11.72 2.74 -1.54
CA VAL A 51 12.80 3.72 -1.68
C VAL A 51 12.62 4.76 -0.59
N VAL A 52 13.71 5.10 0.09
CA VAL A 52 13.76 6.22 1.05
C VAL A 52 14.58 7.33 0.40
N GLN A 53 14.03 8.54 0.33
CA GLN A 53 14.65 9.64 -0.41
C GLN A 53 14.17 11.00 0.10
N ASP A 54 14.53 12.05 -0.65
CA ASP A 54 14.08 13.43 -0.47
C ASP A 54 14.04 13.89 0.99
N PRO A 55 15.20 13.98 1.67
CA PRO A 55 15.25 14.44 3.04
C PRO A 55 14.85 15.92 3.10
N GLN A 56 13.77 16.23 3.82
CA GLN A 56 13.36 17.61 4.04
C GLN A 56 13.60 17.99 5.48
N PHE A 57 13.94 19.26 5.67
CA PHE A 57 14.13 19.83 6.99
C PHE A 57 12.99 20.78 7.28
N HIS A 58 12.21 20.44 8.29
CA HIS A 58 11.04 21.20 8.70
C HIS A 58 11.40 22.04 9.90
N ARG A 59 11.06 23.33 9.84
CA ARG A 59 11.13 24.27 10.96
C ARG A 59 9.76 24.91 11.11
N GLU A 60 8.94 24.36 11.99
CA GLU A 60 7.77 25.07 12.49
C GLU A 60 8.22 26.09 13.55
N ASP A 61 9.04 25.65 14.51
CA ASP A 61 9.68 26.47 15.54
C ASP A 61 11.10 25.97 15.87
N PHE A 62 11.93 26.80 16.53
CA PHE A 62 13.32 26.45 16.89
C PHE A 62 13.46 25.12 17.66
N TRP A 63 12.44 24.73 18.45
CA TRP A 63 12.43 23.50 19.25
C TRP A 63 11.80 22.29 18.54
N HIS A 64 11.03 22.52 17.48
CA HIS A 64 10.30 21.48 16.74
C HIS A 64 10.94 21.16 15.39
N ALA A 65 12.14 21.69 15.16
CA ALA A 65 12.92 21.41 13.98
C ALA A 65 13.22 19.92 13.85
N HIS A 66 12.83 19.31 12.75
CA HIS A 66 13.10 17.91 12.48
C HIS A 66 13.39 17.67 11.00
N CYS A 67 13.93 16.49 10.72
CA CYS A 67 14.14 16.03 9.36
C CYS A 67 13.34 14.76 9.14
N ASP A 68 12.57 14.76 8.07
CA ASP A 68 11.81 13.62 7.59
C ASP A 68 12.34 13.16 6.22
N TYR A 69 11.88 11.99 5.81
CA TYR A 69 12.27 11.32 4.57
C TYR A 69 11.00 10.90 3.86
N GLU A 70 11.01 11.05 2.54
CA GLU A 70 10.00 10.46 1.69
C GLU A 70 10.23 8.94 1.61
N ILE A 71 9.18 8.17 1.80
CA ILE A 71 9.15 6.73 1.58
C ILE A 71 8.21 6.47 0.42
N HIS A 72 8.77 5.98 -0.67
CA HIS A 72 8.02 5.56 -1.85
C HIS A 72 7.94 4.03 -1.90
N LEU A 73 6.73 3.48 -1.85
CA LEU A 73 6.46 2.06 -1.94
C LEU A 73 5.75 1.76 -3.25
N HIS A 74 6.22 0.74 -3.96
CA HIS A 74 5.58 0.20 -5.16
C HIS A 74 5.57 -1.33 -5.07
N THR A 75 4.39 -1.94 -5.23
CA THR A 75 4.22 -3.38 -5.04
C THR A 75 3.03 -3.91 -5.82
N ASN A 76 3.12 -5.16 -6.27
CA ASN A 76 1.96 -5.95 -6.71
C ASN A 76 1.43 -6.89 -5.62
N SER A 77 2.08 -6.94 -4.45
CA SER A 77 1.72 -7.81 -3.31
C SER A 77 0.31 -7.58 -2.81
N MET A 78 -0.33 -8.66 -2.34
CA MET A 78 -1.66 -8.63 -1.73
C MET A 78 -1.60 -8.30 -0.23
N CYS A 79 -0.42 -8.31 0.39
CA CYS A 79 -0.23 -7.82 1.75
C CYS A 79 -0.53 -6.32 1.87
N PHE A 80 -0.40 -5.58 0.76
CA PHE A 80 -0.56 -4.13 0.73
C PHE A 80 -1.88 -3.71 0.11
N ARG A 81 -2.53 -2.71 0.72
CA ARG A 81 -3.81 -2.21 0.25
C ARG A 81 -3.65 -1.24 -0.93
N LYS A 82 -2.68 -0.32 -0.86
CA LYS A 82 -2.28 0.52 -1.99
C LYS A 82 -1.12 -0.14 -2.74
N LYS A 83 -1.18 -0.17 -4.07
CA LYS A 83 -0.08 -0.67 -4.93
C LYS A 83 1.08 0.33 -5.03
N VAL A 84 0.77 1.61 -4.86
CA VAL A 84 1.76 2.69 -4.74
C VAL A 84 1.38 3.56 -3.55
N SER A 85 2.34 3.85 -2.67
CA SER A 85 2.18 4.85 -1.62
C SER A 85 3.43 5.74 -1.51
N CYS A 86 3.20 6.98 -1.11
CA CYS A 86 4.23 7.98 -0.83
C CYS A 86 3.86 8.64 0.50
N VAL A 87 4.73 8.50 1.50
CA VAL A 87 4.52 9.05 2.85
C VAL A 87 5.81 9.69 3.34
N ARG A 88 5.70 10.63 4.28
CA ARG A 88 6.87 11.24 4.91
C ARG A 88 6.99 10.79 6.36
N ARG A 89 8.18 10.35 6.76
CA ARG A 89 8.45 9.84 8.11
C ARG A 89 9.78 10.36 8.63
N ARG A 90 9.82 10.73 9.91
CA ARG A 90 11.07 11.13 10.59
C ARG A 90 11.75 9.94 11.27
N TYR A 91 13.05 10.07 11.52
CA TYR A 91 13.86 9.00 12.13
C TYR A 91 13.27 8.43 13.44
N SER A 92 12.73 9.28 14.31
CA SER A 92 12.13 8.81 15.57
C SER A 92 10.89 7.93 15.38
N GLU A 93 10.16 8.09 14.27
CA GLU A 93 9.05 7.20 13.94
C GLU A 93 9.54 5.83 13.46
N PHE A 94 10.70 5.76 12.78
CA PHE A 94 11.35 4.48 12.47
C PHE A 94 11.79 3.75 13.74
N VAL A 95 12.34 4.48 14.73
CA VAL A 95 12.70 3.92 16.03
C VAL A 95 11.48 3.31 16.71
N TRP A 96 10.36 4.05 16.73
CA TRP A 96 9.08 3.54 17.22
C TRP A 96 8.63 2.29 16.45
N LEU A 97 8.65 2.32 15.11
CA LEU A 97 8.23 1.18 14.29
C LEU A 97 9.06 -0.06 14.60
N ARG A 98 10.39 0.07 14.69
CA ARG A 98 11.27 -1.05 15.04
C ARG A 98 10.92 -1.63 16.41
N GLN A 99 10.67 -0.79 17.41
CA GLN A 99 10.26 -1.25 18.75
C GLN A 99 8.91 -1.96 18.72
N ARG A 100 7.94 -1.41 17.98
CA ARG A 100 6.61 -1.99 17.80
C ARG A 100 6.68 -3.38 17.16
N LEU A 101 7.45 -3.51 16.09
CA LEU A 101 7.67 -4.79 15.41
C LEU A 101 8.41 -5.79 16.32
N GLN A 102 9.42 -5.33 17.08
CA GLN A 102 10.18 -6.21 17.98
C GLN A 102 9.29 -6.80 19.07
N HIS A 103 8.38 -5.99 19.61
CA HIS A 103 7.42 -6.42 20.62
C HIS A 103 6.50 -7.54 20.10
N ASN A 104 6.13 -7.49 18.82
CA ASN A 104 5.26 -8.51 18.21
C ASN A 104 6.05 -9.73 17.67
N ALA A 105 7.37 -9.62 17.52
CA ALA A 105 8.26 -10.67 17.02
C ALA A 105 9.47 -10.89 17.95
N VAL A 106 9.21 -11.16 19.24
CA VAL A 106 10.24 -11.20 20.31
C VAL A 106 11.41 -12.14 20.02
N LEU A 107 11.17 -13.26 19.34
CA LEU A 107 12.19 -14.26 19.04
C LEU A 107 13.05 -13.92 17.80
N MET A 108 12.76 -12.82 17.11
CA MET A 108 13.40 -12.47 15.86
C MET A 108 14.29 -11.24 16.02
N ASP A 109 15.51 -11.33 15.52
CA ASP A 109 16.43 -10.20 15.49
C ASP A 109 16.07 -9.25 14.34
N LEU A 110 15.41 -8.14 14.68
CA LEU A 110 15.08 -7.13 13.68
C LEU A 110 16.31 -6.36 13.20
N PRO A 111 16.34 -5.98 11.90
CA PRO A 111 17.39 -5.15 11.33
C PRO A 111 17.61 -3.90 12.18
N LYS A 112 18.88 -3.52 12.33
CA LYS A 112 19.24 -2.33 13.09
C LYS A 112 18.95 -1.09 12.24
N LEU A 113 18.46 -0.05 12.90
CA LEU A 113 18.39 1.27 12.28
C LEU A 113 19.80 1.88 12.21
N PRO A 114 20.05 2.81 11.27
CA PRO A 114 21.28 3.59 11.29
C PRO A 114 21.42 4.28 12.66
N PRO A 115 22.64 4.37 13.21
CA PRO A 115 22.83 4.82 14.58
C PRO A 115 22.25 6.21 14.81
N TRP A 116 21.64 6.38 15.98
CA TRP A 116 21.23 7.71 16.42
C TRP A 116 22.48 8.57 16.59
N ASN A 117 22.50 9.71 15.89
CA ASN A 117 23.60 10.66 15.93
C ASN A 117 23.07 11.99 16.50
N PRO A 118 23.44 12.38 17.73
CA PRO A 118 23.01 13.64 18.33
C PRO A 118 23.53 14.88 17.60
N PHE A 119 24.59 14.73 16.79
CA PHE A 119 25.17 15.78 15.95
C PHE A 119 24.83 15.60 14.46
N PHE A 120 23.74 14.88 14.18
CA PHE A 120 23.28 14.73 12.80
C PHE A 120 22.93 16.08 12.20
N SER A 121 23.40 16.31 10.98
CA SER A 121 23.07 17.49 10.19
C SER A 121 22.74 17.07 8.78
N VAL A 122 21.55 17.46 8.30
CA VAL A 122 21.13 17.30 6.90
C VAL A 122 22.14 17.94 5.93
N ARG A 123 22.90 18.95 6.41
CA ARG A 123 23.93 19.65 5.64
C ARG A 123 25.23 18.85 5.45
N LYS A 124 25.34 17.65 6.02
CA LYS A 124 26.51 16.75 5.85
C LYS A 124 26.12 15.60 4.91
N PRO A 125 26.46 15.67 3.61
CA PRO A 125 25.96 14.72 2.60
C PRO A 125 26.25 13.25 2.91
N LEU A 126 27.45 12.95 3.45
CA LEU A 126 27.82 11.56 3.79
C LEU A 126 26.93 10.99 4.91
N GLN A 127 26.74 11.74 6.00
CA GLN A 127 25.89 11.30 7.12
C GLN A 127 24.42 11.16 6.72
N LEU A 128 23.96 12.05 5.83
CA LEU A 128 22.61 12.00 5.30
C LEU A 128 22.41 10.77 4.41
N LYS A 129 23.36 10.50 3.50
CA LYS A 129 23.36 9.32 2.63
C LYS A 129 23.36 8.02 3.43
N GLU A 130 24.29 7.86 4.37
CA GLU A 130 24.36 6.69 5.25
C GLU A 130 23.05 6.46 6.01
N ARG A 131 22.40 7.54 6.47
CA ARG A 131 21.12 7.45 7.13
C ARG A 131 20.01 7.00 6.18
N ILE A 132 19.91 7.59 5.00
CA ILE A 132 18.90 7.20 4.01
C ILE A 132 19.07 5.74 3.60
N GLU A 133 20.29 5.32 3.28
CA GLU A 133 20.63 3.94 2.93
C GLU A 133 20.29 2.97 4.07
N GLY A 134 20.62 3.32 5.32
CA GLY A 134 20.27 2.50 6.49
C GLY A 134 18.76 2.40 6.73
N LEU A 135 18.01 3.48 6.51
CA LEU A 135 16.55 3.47 6.63
C LEU A 135 15.89 2.63 5.52
N GLN A 136 16.39 2.73 4.29
CA GLN A 136 15.91 1.91 3.18
C GLN A 136 16.21 0.44 3.42
N SER A 137 17.46 0.10 3.76
CA SER A 137 17.87 -1.28 4.06
C SER A 137 17.05 -1.90 5.19
N PHE A 138 16.74 -1.11 6.24
CA PHE A 138 15.82 -1.54 7.30
C PHE A 138 14.45 -1.94 6.74
N LEU A 139 13.84 -1.11 5.89
CA LEU A 139 12.54 -1.41 5.30
C LEU A 139 12.60 -2.59 4.33
N GLU A 140 13.62 -2.68 3.48
CA GLU A 140 13.80 -3.79 2.54
C GLU A 140 13.82 -5.14 3.28
N ILE A 141 14.57 -5.24 4.39
CA ILE A 141 14.64 -6.46 5.20
C ILE A 141 13.31 -6.73 5.91
N VAL A 142 12.67 -5.70 6.50
CA VAL A 142 11.37 -5.85 7.16
C VAL A 142 10.30 -6.35 6.18
N LEU A 143 10.28 -5.81 4.97
CA LEU A 143 9.29 -6.11 3.94
C LEU A 143 9.46 -7.50 3.30
N GLN A 144 10.63 -8.12 3.47
CA GLN A 144 10.86 -9.52 3.08
C GLN A 144 10.37 -10.53 4.13
N THR A 145 9.92 -10.08 5.30
CA THR A 145 9.55 -10.95 6.41
C THR A 145 8.03 -11.08 6.55
N PRO A 146 7.41 -12.24 6.18
CA PRO A 146 5.95 -12.38 6.16
C PRO A 146 5.27 -12.12 7.50
N LEU A 147 5.90 -12.48 8.61
CA LEU A 147 5.38 -12.21 9.96
C LEU A 147 5.22 -10.70 10.20
N LEU A 148 6.17 -9.88 9.77
CA LEU A 148 6.12 -8.42 9.97
C LEU A 148 5.10 -7.77 9.04
N LEU A 149 4.89 -8.32 7.85
CA LEU A 149 3.83 -7.90 6.92
C LEU A 149 2.42 -8.13 7.48
N SER A 150 2.25 -8.90 8.56
CA SER A 150 0.96 -9.03 9.24
C SER A 150 0.65 -7.87 10.20
N ASP A 151 1.63 -7.02 10.53
CA ASP A 151 1.46 -5.94 11.49
C ASP A 151 0.77 -4.71 10.87
N SER A 152 -0.41 -4.36 11.36
CA SER A 152 -1.15 -3.19 10.87
C SER A 152 -0.40 -1.87 11.05
N CYS A 153 0.46 -1.73 12.08
CA CYS A 153 1.25 -0.52 12.27
C CYS A 153 2.28 -0.33 11.15
N LEU A 154 2.84 -1.42 10.59
CA LEU A 154 3.72 -1.34 9.42
C LEU A 154 2.99 -0.78 8.21
N HIS A 155 1.77 -1.26 7.95
CA HIS A 155 0.93 -0.78 6.85
C HIS A 155 0.51 0.68 7.03
N LEU A 156 0.10 1.07 8.23
CA LEU A 156 -0.22 2.47 8.52
C LEU A 156 1.01 3.36 8.37
N PHE A 157 2.18 2.90 8.82
CA PHE A 157 3.43 3.65 8.69
C PHE A 157 3.79 3.92 7.22
N LEU A 158 3.62 2.93 6.34
CA LEU A 158 4.00 3.00 4.93
C LEU A 158 2.92 3.57 4.00
N GLN A 159 1.65 3.52 4.40
CA GLN A 159 0.52 3.83 3.51
C GLN A 159 -0.45 4.88 4.06
N SER A 160 -0.15 5.50 5.21
CA SER A 160 -0.94 6.61 5.75
C SER A 160 -0.06 7.74 6.29
N ASP A 161 -0.67 8.92 6.44
CA ASP A 161 -0.14 10.14 7.03
C ASP A 161 -0.44 10.24 8.55
N LEU A 162 -0.95 9.16 9.16
CA LEU A 162 -1.26 9.14 10.59
C LEU A 162 0.02 9.29 11.43
N SER A 163 -0.07 10.11 12.49
CA SER A 163 0.96 10.18 13.52
C SER A 163 1.06 8.87 14.31
N VAL A 164 2.19 8.64 14.97
CA VAL A 164 2.44 7.45 15.81
C VAL A 164 1.29 7.12 16.75
N SER A 165 0.81 8.09 17.53
CA SER A 165 -0.30 7.88 18.46
C SER A 165 -1.61 7.48 17.75
N LYS A 166 -1.88 8.07 16.58
CA LYS A 166 -3.06 7.71 15.77
C LYS A 166 -2.92 6.32 15.15
N MET A 167 -1.71 5.93 14.74
CA MET A 167 -1.43 4.58 14.24
C MET A 167 -1.68 3.52 15.31
N GLU A 168 -1.16 3.72 16.52
CA GLU A 168 -1.39 2.81 17.65
C GLU A 168 -2.88 2.72 18.04
N ALA A 169 -3.56 3.86 18.10
CA ALA A 169 -4.99 3.88 18.37
C ALA A 169 -5.76 3.11 17.30
N CYS A 170 -5.44 3.31 16.02
CA CYS A 170 -6.10 2.65 14.90
C CYS A 170 -5.85 1.13 14.88
N ALA A 171 -4.59 0.71 15.04
CA ALA A 171 -4.20 -0.69 15.12
C ALA A 171 -4.83 -1.43 16.32
N SER A 172 -5.11 -0.71 17.40
CA SER A 172 -5.76 -1.25 18.60
C SER A 172 -7.29 -1.16 18.58
N GLY A 173 -7.90 -0.70 17.48
CA GLY A 173 -9.36 -0.53 17.38
C GLY A 173 -9.93 0.62 18.24
N ARG A 174 -9.11 1.58 18.64
CA ARG A 174 -9.49 2.74 19.48
C ARG A 174 -9.87 3.99 18.67
N THR A 175 -9.89 3.91 17.34
CA THR A 175 -10.35 4.97 16.44
C THR A 175 -11.75 4.69 15.90
N ARG A 176 -12.42 5.74 15.38
CA ARG A 176 -13.73 5.59 14.70
C ARG A 176 -13.64 5.00 13.29
N TYR A 177 -12.44 4.87 12.75
CA TYR A 177 -12.17 4.31 11.43
C TYR A 177 -11.23 3.11 11.53
N SER A 178 -11.31 2.21 10.55
CA SER A 178 -10.44 1.03 10.46
C SER A 178 -9.10 1.35 9.80
N VAL A 179 -8.13 0.43 9.95
CA VAL A 179 -6.84 0.48 9.25
C VAL A 179 -7.03 0.62 7.74
N ALA A 180 -7.95 -0.16 7.16
CA ALA A 180 -8.23 -0.13 5.73
C ALA A 180 -8.81 1.22 5.28
N TYR A 181 -9.67 1.84 6.10
CA TYR A 181 -10.22 3.17 5.82
C TYR A 181 -9.13 4.24 5.89
N ALA A 182 -8.30 4.23 6.94
CA ALA A 182 -7.18 5.16 7.09
C ALA A 182 -6.21 5.10 5.89
N ILE A 183 -5.87 3.90 5.44
CA ILE A 183 -4.99 3.71 4.27
C ILE A 183 -5.67 4.17 2.99
N GLN A 184 -6.96 3.89 2.80
CA GLN A 184 -7.67 4.28 1.57
C GLN A 184 -7.73 5.80 1.40
N HIS A 185 -7.98 6.51 2.49
CA HIS A 185 -8.23 7.95 2.49
C HIS A 185 -6.99 8.81 2.76
N SER A 186 -5.82 8.22 2.99
CA SER A 186 -4.58 9.00 3.14
C SER A 186 -4.22 9.71 1.82
N ASP A 187 -3.88 11.00 1.93
CA ASP A 187 -3.51 11.85 0.80
C ASP A 187 -2.12 11.49 0.30
N CYS A 188 -2.06 10.56 -0.65
CA CYS A 188 -0.81 10.16 -1.29
C CYS A 188 -0.33 11.16 -2.37
N ARG A 189 -1.13 12.19 -2.69
CA ARG A 189 -0.95 13.01 -3.91
C ARG A 189 -1.18 14.52 -3.76
N ARG A 190 -1.12 15.10 -2.56
CA ARG A 190 -1.28 16.56 -2.41
C ARG A 190 -0.26 17.15 -1.45
N HIS A 191 0.97 17.28 -1.92
CA HIS A 191 1.79 18.44 -1.56
C HIS A 191 1.51 19.56 -2.58
N ALA A 192 0.29 20.08 -2.55
CA ALA A 192 -0.01 21.45 -2.95
C ALA A 192 -0.55 22.12 -1.68
N SER A 193 0.02 23.27 -1.33
CA SER A 193 -0.11 24.00 -0.05
C SER A 193 -1.45 23.89 0.68
N PRO A 194 -1.44 23.90 2.03
CA PRO A 194 -2.63 24.20 2.80
C PRO A 194 -2.89 25.71 2.73
N SER A 195 -3.92 26.09 2.00
CA SER A 195 -4.73 27.27 2.30
C SER A 195 -6.16 26.79 2.30
N ASP A 196 -6.75 26.62 3.48
CA ASP A 196 -8.10 27.08 3.76
C ASP A 196 -8.38 27.00 5.27
N HIS A 197 -8.60 28.19 5.84
CA HIS A 197 -9.42 28.36 7.03
C HIS A 197 -10.86 28.04 6.65
N SER A 198 -11.47 27.09 7.33
CA SER A 198 -12.92 26.93 7.36
C SER A 198 -13.36 26.98 8.82
N ASP A 199 -13.79 28.16 9.23
CA ASP A 199 -14.61 28.35 10.42
C ASP A 199 -15.99 27.74 10.11
N ASP A 200 -16.35 26.67 10.84
CA ASP A 200 -17.69 26.09 10.80
C ASP A 200 -18.64 26.99 11.61
N GLU A 201 -19.16 28.06 11.00
CA GLU A 201 -20.34 28.75 11.50
C GLU A 201 -21.59 27.96 11.10
N SER A 202 -22.15 27.25 12.08
CA SER A 202 -23.40 26.52 11.93
C SER A 202 -24.56 27.51 11.78
N THR A 203 -24.99 27.72 10.53
CA THR A 203 -26.21 28.46 10.20
C THR A 203 -27.42 27.64 10.66
N THR A 204 -28.00 28.01 11.80
CA THR A 204 -29.34 27.56 12.19
C THR A 204 -30.34 28.47 11.50
N SER A 205 -30.97 27.97 10.44
CA SER A 205 -32.14 28.60 9.84
C SER A 205 -33.40 28.14 10.56
N SER A 206 -34.04 29.04 11.28
CA SER A 206 -35.47 28.95 11.58
C SER A 206 -36.09 30.34 11.47
N ALA A 207 -36.76 30.56 10.34
CA ALA A 207 -37.70 31.65 10.16
C ALA A 207 -38.97 31.40 11.00
N GLY A 208 -39.53 32.43 11.61
CA GLY A 208 -40.81 32.29 12.31
C GLY A 208 -41.23 33.47 13.19
N LEU A 209 -41.55 34.58 12.53
CA LEU A 209 -42.69 35.49 12.80
C LEU A 209 -42.91 36.03 14.23
N ASP A 210 -42.72 37.35 14.29
CA ASP A 210 -43.13 38.30 15.32
C ASP A 210 -44.67 38.33 15.50
N TYR A 211 -45.14 38.13 16.72
CA TYR A 211 -46.50 38.47 17.16
C TYR A 211 -46.42 39.20 18.49
N SER A 212 -46.69 40.51 18.42
CA SER A 212 -46.98 41.37 19.55
C SER A 212 -48.29 40.99 20.21
N SER A 213 -48.32 40.92 21.55
CA SER A 213 -49.50 41.30 22.34
C SER A 213 -49.14 41.64 23.78
N GLU A 214 -49.88 42.63 24.25
CA GLU A 214 -49.74 43.42 25.46
C GLU A 214 -50.05 42.67 26.77
N GLY A 215 -49.59 43.25 27.88
CA GLY A 215 -50.37 43.18 29.13
C GLY A 215 -49.58 42.96 30.43
N GLY A 216 -49.34 44.05 31.17
CA GLY A 216 -49.77 44.08 32.58
C GLY A 216 -48.74 43.88 33.70
N MET A 217 -48.25 45.03 34.21
CA MET A 217 -48.19 45.40 35.64
C MET A 217 -47.15 44.78 36.61
N ARG A 218 -46.22 45.68 37.00
CA ARG A 218 -46.04 46.23 38.36
C ARG A 218 -45.34 45.35 39.41
N GLY A 219 -44.17 45.80 39.86
CA GLY A 219 -43.52 45.32 41.07
C GLY A 219 -42.14 45.92 41.31
N SER A 220 -42.11 47.12 41.88
CA SER A 220 -40.94 47.81 42.44
C SER A 220 -40.28 47.02 43.58
N HIS A 221 -38.95 47.02 43.69
CA HIS A 221 -38.18 47.47 44.88
C HIS A 221 -36.66 47.43 44.66
N THR A 222 -36.01 48.34 45.39
CA THR A 222 -34.67 48.96 45.35
C THR A 222 -33.43 48.08 45.58
N PRO A 223 -32.21 48.58 45.28
CA PRO A 223 -30.95 47.87 45.45
C PRO A 223 -30.35 48.05 46.85
N ASN A 224 -29.48 47.14 47.28
CA ASN A 224 -28.49 47.48 48.30
C ASN A 224 -27.12 46.87 48.03
N ARG A 225 -26.13 47.67 48.39
CA ARG A 225 -24.70 47.63 48.16
C ARG A 225 -24.02 46.96 49.37
N GLN A 226 -22.97 46.19 49.11
CA GLN A 226 -21.81 46.06 49.99
C GLN A 226 -20.56 46.10 49.12
#